data_AF-A0A6P0NKC0-F1
#
_entry.id   AF-A0A6P0NKC0-F1
#
_cell.length_a   1.000
_cell.length_b   1.000
_cell.length_c   1.000
_cell.angle_alpha   90.00
_cell.angle_beta   90.00
_cell.angle_gamma   90.00
#
_symmetry.space_group_name_H-M   'P 1'
#
loop_
_entity.id
_entity.type
_entity.pdbx_description
1 polymer ?
#
loop_
_entity_poly.entity_id
_entity_poly.type
_entity_poly.pdbx_seq_one_letter_code
_entity_poly.pdbx_strand_id
1 'polypeptide(L)'
;MSNTFETIPWPSLAPPVYPEYVVKEGWQRRQLLRVLRKPFSTIDRKVVIKPGRLSSKVVSQTYGVGNFTIVWTGDSVDSMGLEIRHNSNPNKTVWASIPGRSFVEGAALKLKILEERGSVEIDELFDATYTNQTVDTIQQKGDLLVLSGQLQADENADKNADRPSYTLSFYPSSTTEKALAFNLQITDSANTVSQARLLFQTSADEHFYGFGEQFSRVDCKGYEIPIVAEEGGIGRGDAGPRTLRLLG
;
A
#
# COMPACT_ATOMS: atom_id res chain seq x y z
N MET A 1 37.65 -18.56 15.10
CA MET A 1 36.22 -18.80 15.32
C MET A 1 35.48 -18.22 14.14
N SER A 2 35.07 -19.07 13.20
CA SER A 2 34.36 -18.68 11.99
C SER A 2 32.90 -18.39 12.34
N ASN A 3 32.50 -17.12 12.32
CA ASN A 3 31.10 -16.73 12.36
C ASN A 3 30.47 -17.09 11.01
N THR A 4 29.88 -18.27 10.91
CA THR A 4 28.92 -18.60 9.86
C THR A 4 27.64 -17.83 10.17
N PHE A 5 27.46 -16.68 9.52
CA PHE A 5 26.13 -16.08 9.40
C PHE A 5 25.28 -17.10 8.63
N GLU A 6 24.42 -17.82 9.34
CA GLU A 6 23.29 -18.50 8.70
C GLU A 6 22.49 -17.42 8.00
N THR A 7 22.65 -17.31 6.69
CA THR A 7 21.72 -16.57 5.86
C THR A 7 20.36 -17.20 6.10
N ILE A 8 19.49 -16.53 6.84
CA ILE A 8 18.07 -16.87 6.87
C ILE A 8 17.68 -16.90 5.39
N PRO A 9 17.37 -18.07 4.81
CA PRO A 9 17.04 -18.14 3.41
C PRO A 9 15.87 -17.21 3.19
N TRP A 10 15.96 -16.34 2.18
CA TRP A 10 14.80 -15.62 1.67
C TRP A 10 13.66 -16.64 1.64
N PRO A 11 12.56 -16.45 2.39
CA PRO A 11 11.44 -17.38 2.29
C PRO A 11 11.13 -17.48 0.80
N SER A 12 11.00 -18.70 0.26
CA SER A 12 10.69 -18.85 -1.16
C SER A 12 9.34 -18.17 -1.39
N LEU A 13 9.38 -16.90 -1.78
CA LEU A 13 8.18 -16.10 -1.95
C LEU A 13 7.43 -16.76 -3.11
N ALA A 14 6.15 -17.07 -2.89
CA ALA A 14 5.30 -17.39 -4.03
C ALA A 14 5.40 -16.21 -5.01
N PRO A 15 5.50 -16.46 -6.33
CA PRO A 15 5.54 -15.37 -7.30
C PRO A 15 4.30 -14.48 -7.11
N PRO A 16 4.44 -13.16 -7.21
CA PRO A 16 3.30 -12.27 -7.06
C PRO A 16 2.25 -12.57 -8.14
N VAL A 17 0.98 -12.49 -7.75
CA VAL A 17 -0.14 -12.54 -8.70
C VAL A 17 -0.24 -11.19 -9.37
N TYR A 18 -0.04 -11.17 -10.69
CA TYR A 18 -0.24 -9.95 -11.46
C TYR A 18 -1.72 -9.81 -11.83
N PRO A 19 -2.26 -8.59 -11.80
CA PRO A 19 -3.61 -8.34 -12.30
C PRO A 19 -3.68 -8.66 -13.80
N GLU A 20 -4.82 -9.18 -14.25
CA GLU A 20 -5.10 -9.30 -15.68
C GLU A 20 -5.06 -7.92 -16.33
N TYR A 21 -4.45 -7.79 -17.52
CA TYR A 21 -4.41 -6.53 -18.25
C TYR A 21 -4.69 -6.69 -19.75
N VAL A 22 -5.20 -5.63 -20.36
CA VAL A 22 -5.40 -5.52 -21.81
C VAL A 22 -4.80 -4.21 -22.30
N VAL A 23 -3.93 -4.28 -23.31
CA VAL A 23 -3.34 -3.13 -24.02
C VAL A 23 -4.13 -2.86 -25.31
N LYS A 24 -4.47 -1.60 -25.59
CA LYS A 24 -5.14 -1.20 -26.85
C LYS A 24 -4.45 -0.01 -27.50
N GLU A 25 -4.24 -0.10 -28.82
CA GLU A 25 -3.83 1.01 -29.67
C GLU A 25 -5.06 1.80 -30.20
N GLY A 26 -4.94 3.13 -30.36
CA GLY A 26 -5.94 3.96 -31.04
C GLY A 26 -6.62 5.03 -30.18
N TRP A 27 -5.92 6.16 -29.96
CA TRP A 27 -6.29 7.24 -29.02
C TRP A 27 -7.25 8.30 -29.60
N GLN A 28 -7.19 8.58 -30.91
CA GLN A 28 -7.75 9.81 -31.49
C GLN A 28 -9.27 10.00 -31.35
N ARG A 29 -10.07 8.92 -31.29
CA ARG A 29 -11.54 9.05 -31.14
C ARG A 29 -12.01 9.12 -29.68
N ARG A 30 -11.21 8.70 -28.70
CA ARG A 30 -11.62 8.66 -27.29
C ARG A 30 -11.21 9.90 -26.52
N GLN A 31 -10.11 10.55 -26.90
CA GLN A 31 -9.67 11.77 -26.23
C GLN A 31 -10.68 12.91 -26.39
N LEU A 32 -11.30 13.08 -27.58
CA LEU A 32 -12.33 14.11 -27.80
C LEU A 32 -13.57 13.89 -26.93
N LEU A 33 -14.03 12.64 -26.80
CA LEU A 33 -15.17 12.27 -25.94
C LEU A 33 -14.84 12.38 -24.44
N ARG A 34 -13.58 12.16 -24.05
CA ARG A 34 -13.12 12.33 -22.66
C ARG A 34 -12.85 13.79 -22.34
N VAL A 35 -12.32 14.62 -23.22
CA VAL A 35 -12.18 16.08 -23.03
C VAL A 35 -13.54 16.75 -22.85
N LEU A 36 -14.59 16.24 -23.53
CA LEU A 36 -15.97 16.68 -23.31
C LEU A 36 -16.60 16.15 -22.00
N ARG A 37 -16.02 15.13 -21.36
CA ARG A 37 -16.48 14.55 -20.07
C ARG A 37 -15.58 14.91 -18.87
N LYS A 38 -14.31 15.30 -19.08
CA LYS A 38 -13.26 15.51 -18.06
C LYS A 38 -13.14 16.93 -17.47
N PRO A 39 -13.84 18.02 -17.85
CA PRO A 39 -13.65 19.27 -17.13
C PRO A 39 -14.15 19.19 -15.67
N PHE A 40 -14.83 18.10 -15.29
CA PHE A 40 -15.33 17.86 -13.93
C PHE A 40 -14.60 16.73 -13.15
N SER A 41 -13.67 15.98 -13.75
CA SER A 41 -13.02 14.84 -13.06
C SER A 41 -11.57 15.07 -12.63
N THR A 42 -10.92 16.12 -13.12
CA THR A 42 -9.56 16.54 -12.72
C THR A 42 -9.57 17.52 -11.55
N ILE A 43 -10.69 17.57 -10.81
CA ILE A 43 -10.73 18.22 -9.51
C ILE A 43 -9.88 17.35 -8.60
N ASP A 44 -8.86 17.93 -7.97
CA ASP A 44 -8.10 17.41 -6.84
C ASP A 44 -9.04 16.67 -5.87
N ARG A 45 -9.23 15.38 -6.10
CA ARG A 45 -10.00 14.54 -5.19
C ARG A 45 -9.02 14.21 -4.09
N LYS A 46 -9.11 14.95 -2.98
CA LYS A 46 -8.60 14.45 -1.70
C LYS A 46 -9.21 13.07 -1.48
N VAL A 47 -8.42 12.03 -1.72
CA VAL A 47 -8.84 10.65 -1.46
C VAL A 47 -8.73 10.45 0.04
N VAL A 48 -9.87 10.41 0.71
CA VAL A 48 -9.92 10.02 2.12
C VAL A 48 -9.93 8.50 2.16
N ILE A 49 -8.78 7.90 2.49
CA ILE A 49 -8.70 6.48 2.77
C ILE A 49 -9.45 6.23 4.09
N LYS A 50 -10.43 5.32 4.04
CA LYS A 50 -11.15 4.84 5.22
C LYS A 50 -10.74 3.39 5.47
N PRO A 51 -9.75 3.15 6.33
CA PRO A 51 -9.34 1.79 6.65
C PRO A 51 -10.51 0.99 7.23
N GLY A 52 -10.53 -0.31 6.93
CA GLY A 52 -11.45 -1.24 7.57
C GLY A 52 -11.18 -1.43 9.07
N ARG A 53 -11.88 -2.39 9.67
CA ARG A 53 -11.75 -2.70 11.10
C ARG A 53 -10.63 -3.71 11.34
N LEU A 54 -9.93 -3.53 12.45
CA LEU A 54 -8.99 -4.52 12.98
C LEU A 54 -9.65 -5.31 14.10
N SER A 55 -9.41 -6.61 14.12
CA SER A 55 -9.81 -7.49 15.22
C SER A 55 -8.73 -8.52 15.49
N SER A 56 -8.64 -9.00 16.73
CA SER A 56 -7.65 -10.00 17.11
C SER A 56 -8.05 -10.66 18.42
N LYS A 57 -7.52 -11.86 18.64
CA LYS A 57 -7.49 -12.53 19.94
C LYS A 57 -6.08 -12.59 20.54
N VAL A 58 -5.09 -12.05 19.85
CA VAL A 58 -3.71 -12.02 20.30
C VAL A 58 -3.57 -10.94 21.36
N VAL A 59 -3.14 -11.31 22.55
CA VAL A 59 -2.89 -10.39 23.67
C VAL A 59 -1.71 -9.48 23.40
N SER A 60 -1.64 -8.33 24.07
CA SER A 60 -0.53 -7.39 23.88
C SER A 60 0.82 -8.03 24.16
N GLN A 61 1.78 -7.77 23.27
CA GLN A 61 3.13 -8.31 23.38
C GLN A 61 4.16 -7.38 22.72
N THR A 62 5.39 -7.40 23.24
CA THR A 62 6.53 -6.66 22.68
C THR A 62 7.57 -7.65 22.17
N TYR A 63 8.12 -7.35 20.99
CA TYR A 63 9.09 -8.17 20.28
C TYR A 63 10.32 -7.33 19.93
N GLY A 64 11.52 -7.87 20.14
CA GLY A 64 12.77 -7.30 19.64
C GLY A 64 13.14 -7.94 18.31
N VAL A 65 13.37 -7.15 17.27
CA VAL A 65 13.79 -7.61 15.94
C VAL A 65 15.00 -6.80 15.50
N GLY A 66 16.20 -7.36 15.65
CA GLY A 66 17.45 -6.59 15.52
C GLY A 66 17.43 -5.34 16.42
N ASN A 67 17.67 -4.16 15.84
CA ASN A 67 17.66 -2.87 16.55
C ASN A 67 16.26 -2.21 16.63
N PHE A 68 15.20 -2.97 16.38
CA PHE A 68 13.83 -2.47 16.42
C PHE A 68 13.04 -3.14 17.54
N THR A 69 12.17 -2.35 18.16
CA THR A 69 11.14 -2.83 19.08
C THR A 69 9.80 -2.74 18.36
N ILE A 70 9.11 -3.87 18.26
CA ILE A 70 7.78 -4.00 17.65
C ILE A 70 6.79 -4.30 18.77
N VAL A 71 5.79 -3.44 18.94
CA VAL A 71 4.76 -3.55 19.97
C VAL A 71 3.44 -3.87 19.32
N TRP A 72 2.86 -5.01 19.70
CA TRP A 72 1.48 -5.34 19.41
C TRP A 72 0.61 -5.00 20.62
N THR A 73 -0.42 -4.19 20.41
CA THR A 73 -1.46 -3.91 21.40
C THR A 73 -2.73 -4.64 20.99
N GLY A 74 -3.22 -5.55 21.82
CA GLY A 74 -4.37 -6.41 21.53
C GLY A 74 -5.49 -6.41 22.58
N ASP A 75 -5.30 -5.67 23.69
CA ASP A 75 -6.17 -5.81 24.87
C ASP A 75 -7.53 -5.10 24.74
N SER A 76 -7.65 -4.13 23.83
CA SER A 76 -8.90 -3.42 23.58
C SER A 76 -9.07 -3.13 22.09
N VAL A 77 -10.32 -3.14 21.62
CA VAL A 77 -10.63 -2.89 20.21
C VAL A 77 -10.22 -1.48 19.77
N ASP A 78 -10.40 -0.48 20.63
CA ASP A 78 -10.15 0.93 20.28
C ASP A 78 -8.66 1.29 20.28
N SER A 79 -7.83 0.56 21.04
CA SER A 79 -6.38 0.76 21.09
C SER A 79 -5.59 -0.29 20.30
N MET A 80 -6.27 -1.23 19.65
CA MET A 80 -5.62 -2.35 18.97
C MET A 80 -4.73 -1.85 17.84
N GLY A 81 -3.50 -2.34 17.75
CA GLY A 81 -2.60 -1.89 16.70
C GLY A 81 -1.17 -2.39 16.85
N LEU A 82 -0.38 -2.10 15.82
CA LEU A 82 1.02 -2.43 15.71
C LEU A 82 1.84 -1.13 15.70
N GLU A 83 2.90 -1.08 16.47
CA GLU A 83 3.82 0.05 16.55
C GLU A 83 5.27 -0.42 16.42
N ILE A 84 6.10 0.32 15.68
CA ILE A 84 7.51 0.02 15.45
C ILE A 84 8.36 1.22 15.86
N ARG A 85 9.38 0.96 16.67
CA ARG A 85 10.36 1.94 17.15
C ARG A 85 11.77 1.43 16.90
N HIS A 86 12.71 2.35 16.70
CA HIS A 86 14.13 2.01 16.67
C HIS A 86 14.76 2.20 18.06
N ASN A 87 15.60 1.27 18.49
CA ASN A 87 16.18 1.25 19.84
C ASN A 87 17.08 2.46 20.13
N SER A 88 17.67 3.07 19.10
CA SER A 88 18.47 4.31 19.26
C SER A 88 17.62 5.55 19.52
N ASN A 89 16.30 5.51 19.30
CA ASN A 89 15.38 6.60 19.59
C ASN A 89 14.00 6.03 19.97
N PRO A 90 13.86 5.45 21.19
CA PRO A 90 12.67 4.71 21.59
C PRO A 90 11.43 5.61 21.79
N ASN A 91 11.60 6.93 21.82
CA ASN A 91 10.49 7.88 21.90
C ASN A 91 9.96 8.28 20.52
N LYS A 92 10.62 7.86 19.44
CA LYS A 92 10.20 8.12 18.07
C LYS A 92 9.61 6.86 17.45
N THR A 93 8.30 6.89 17.22
CA THR A 93 7.60 5.92 16.39
C THR A 93 8.06 6.07 14.94
N VAL A 94 8.50 4.97 14.33
CA VAL A 94 8.92 4.91 12.92
C VAL A 94 7.75 4.53 12.03
N TRP A 95 6.87 3.66 12.55
CA TRP A 95 5.65 3.22 11.87
C TRP A 95 4.63 2.84 12.92
N ALA A 96 3.36 3.16 12.70
CA ALA A 96 2.25 2.70 13.51
C ALA A 96 1.02 2.45 12.64
N SER A 97 0.21 1.46 12.98
CA SER A 97 -1.15 1.35 12.47
C SER A 97 -2.05 2.41 13.12
N ILE A 98 -3.18 2.71 12.48
CA ILE A 98 -4.24 3.50 13.13
C ILE A 98 -4.94 2.61 14.17
N PRO A 99 -5.14 3.05 15.43
CA PRO A 99 -5.79 2.24 16.45
C PRO A 99 -7.19 1.73 16.04
N GLY A 100 -7.43 0.43 16.25
CA GLY A 100 -8.69 -0.26 15.91
C GLY A 100 -8.96 -0.42 14.41
N ARG A 101 -8.00 -0.05 13.55
CA ARG A 101 -8.16 -0.03 12.09
C ARG A 101 -7.18 -0.97 11.41
N SER A 102 -7.62 -1.54 10.29
CA SER A 102 -6.76 -2.41 9.51
C SER A 102 -5.51 -1.66 9.03
N PHE A 103 -4.40 -2.37 9.01
CA PHE A 103 -3.13 -1.92 8.43
C PHE A 103 -2.71 -2.78 7.25
N VAL A 104 -3.33 -3.94 7.05
CA VAL A 104 -3.23 -4.75 5.82
C VAL A 104 -4.60 -4.79 5.15
N GLU A 105 -4.63 -4.46 3.87
CA GLU A 105 -5.81 -4.66 3.01
C GLU A 105 -5.39 -5.31 1.69
N GLY A 106 -6.36 -5.89 0.99
CA GLY A 106 -6.14 -6.52 -0.31
C GLY A 106 -7.28 -6.24 -1.28
N ALA A 107 -7.03 -6.45 -2.57
CA ALA A 107 -8.07 -6.40 -3.58
C ALA A 107 -7.79 -7.37 -4.73
N ALA A 108 -8.87 -7.91 -5.30
CA ALA A 108 -8.86 -8.56 -6.59
C ALA A 108 -9.25 -7.50 -7.63
N LEU A 109 -8.34 -7.19 -8.55
CA LEU A 109 -8.57 -6.20 -9.60
C LEU A 109 -7.96 -6.60 -10.93
N LYS A 110 -8.54 -6.04 -11.99
CA LYS A 110 -8.03 -6.08 -13.36
C LYS A 110 -7.58 -4.68 -13.77
N LEU A 111 -6.51 -4.61 -14.54
CA LEU A 111 -6.03 -3.36 -15.11
C LEU A 111 -6.48 -3.23 -16.55
N LYS A 112 -6.88 -2.04 -16.94
CA LYS A 112 -7.02 -1.68 -18.34
C LYS A 112 -6.00 -0.61 -18.66
N ILE A 113 -5.00 -0.98 -19.45
CA ILE A 113 -3.86 -0.14 -19.77
C ILE A 113 -4.02 0.33 -21.21
N LEU A 114 -4.05 1.64 -21.42
CA LEU A 114 -4.00 2.26 -22.74
C LEU A 114 -2.63 2.90 -22.87
N GLU A 115 -1.85 2.46 -23.85
CA GLU A 115 -0.54 3.06 -24.14
C GLU A 115 -0.60 3.68 -25.53
N GLU A 116 -0.04 4.89 -25.64
CA GLU A 116 0.25 5.49 -26.94
C GLU A 116 1.46 6.42 -26.83
N ARG A 117 2.50 6.14 -27.62
CA ARG A 117 3.70 6.98 -27.78
C ARG A 117 4.35 7.32 -26.43
N GLY A 118 4.52 6.33 -25.56
CA GLY A 118 5.17 6.49 -24.26
C GLY A 118 4.29 7.11 -23.17
N SER A 119 3.04 7.47 -23.49
CA SER A 119 2.02 7.85 -22.51
C SER A 119 1.20 6.63 -22.13
N VAL A 120 0.94 6.46 -20.83
CA VAL A 120 0.10 5.36 -20.33
C VAL A 120 -1.13 5.93 -19.61
N GLU A 121 -2.27 5.29 -19.77
CA GLU A 121 -3.48 5.51 -18.96
C GLU A 121 -3.89 4.17 -18.37
N ILE A 122 -3.95 4.11 -17.03
CA ILE A 122 -4.29 2.90 -16.29
C ILE A 122 -5.66 3.12 -15.64
N ASP A 123 -6.63 2.30 -16.00
CA ASP A 123 -7.91 2.21 -15.29
C ASP A 123 -7.88 0.93 -14.41
N GLU A 124 -8.14 1.06 -13.11
CA GLU A 124 -8.30 -0.07 -12.19
C GLU A 124 -9.77 -0.52 -12.12
N LEU A 125 -10.02 -1.81 -12.27
CA LEU A 125 -11.35 -2.43 -12.22
C LEU A 125 -11.38 -3.43 -11.06
N PHE A 126 -12.00 -3.04 -9.95
CA PHE A 126 -12.07 -3.86 -8.74
C PHE A 126 -13.19 -4.90 -8.86
N ASP A 127 -12.82 -6.18 -8.79
CA ASP A 127 -13.76 -7.30 -8.68
C ASP A 127 -14.15 -7.53 -7.20
N ALA A 128 -13.20 -7.37 -6.28
CA ALA A 128 -13.42 -7.44 -4.84
C ALA A 128 -12.41 -6.61 -4.03
N THR A 129 -12.83 -6.14 -2.85
CA THR A 129 -11.96 -5.42 -1.90
C THR A 129 -12.10 -6.02 -0.50
N TYR A 130 -10.97 -6.24 0.16
CA TYR A 130 -10.87 -6.85 1.49
C TYR A 130 -10.18 -5.88 2.45
N THR A 131 -10.98 -5.12 3.19
CA THR A 131 -10.51 -4.01 4.03
C THR A 131 -10.51 -4.34 5.52
N ASN A 132 -11.34 -5.30 5.95
CA ASN A 132 -11.39 -5.74 7.34
C ASN A 132 -10.30 -6.79 7.60
N GLN A 133 -9.61 -6.67 8.73
CA GLN A 133 -8.43 -7.48 9.04
C GLN A 133 -8.61 -8.21 10.38
N THR A 134 -8.23 -9.48 10.43
CA THR A 134 -7.97 -10.20 11.68
C THR A 134 -6.46 -10.40 11.85
N VAL A 135 -5.95 -10.26 13.08
CA VAL A 135 -4.63 -10.77 13.45
C VAL A 135 -4.85 -12.01 14.28
N ASP A 136 -4.54 -13.17 13.73
CA ASP A 136 -4.86 -14.46 14.37
C ASP A 136 -3.67 -14.99 15.16
N THR A 137 -2.45 -14.81 14.64
CA THR A 137 -1.22 -15.24 15.31
C THR A 137 -0.10 -14.22 15.12
N ILE A 138 0.77 -14.12 16.14
CA ILE A 138 2.05 -13.43 16.07
C ILE A 138 3.09 -14.38 16.65
N GLN A 139 4.10 -14.72 15.86
CA GLN A 139 5.12 -15.70 16.23
C GLN A 139 6.50 -15.13 15.97
N GLN A 140 7.40 -15.30 16.94
CA GLN A 140 8.80 -14.91 16.81
C GLN A 140 9.70 -16.14 16.79
N LYS A 141 10.61 -16.22 15.81
CA LYS A 141 11.67 -17.22 15.74
C LYS A 141 13.01 -16.51 15.49
N GLY A 142 13.80 -16.33 16.55
CA GLY A 142 15.00 -15.49 16.48
C GLY A 142 14.63 -14.06 16.09
N ASP A 143 15.30 -13.52 15.09
CA ASP A 143 15.03 -12.18 14.55
C ASP A 143 13.94 -12.15 13.45
N LEU A 144 13.18 -13.23 13.27
CA LEU A 144 12.01 -13.25 12.38
C LEU A 144 10.74 -13.13 13.21
N LEU A 145 9.97 -12.07 13.00
CA LEU A 145 8.61 -11.90 13.54
C LEU A 145 7.60 -12.08 12.40
N VAL A 146 6.59 -12.92 12.61
CA VAL A 146 5.53 -13.19 11.62
C VAL A 146 4.18 -12.96 12.25
N LEU A 147 3.41 -12.05 11.66
CA LEU A 147 1.99 -11.86 11.93
C LEU A 147 1.20 -12.55 10.83
N SER A 148 0.18 -13.31 11.20
CA SER A 148 -0.71 -13.98 10.24
C SER A 148 -2.16 -13.77 10.63
N GLY A 149 -3.02 -13.68 9.62
CA GLY A 149 -4.46 -13.58 9.83
C GLY A 149 -5.26 -13.60 8.53
N GLN A 150 -6.49 -13.10 8.57
CA GLN A 150 -7.40 -13.10 7.43
C GLN A 150 -7.88 -11.70 7.08
N LEU A 151 -8.18 -11.51 5.80
CA LEU A 151 -8.86 -10.34 5.27
C LEU A 151 -10.31 -10.69 4.97
N GLN A 152 -11.18 -9.71 5.16
CA GLN A 152 -12.61 -9.84 4.92
C GLN A 152 -13.09 -8.63 4.12
N ALA A 153 -14.02 -8.89 3.22
CA ALA A 153 -14.73 -7.83 2.52
C ALA A 153 -15.56 -6.99 3.51
N ASP A 154 -16.02 -5.83 3.04
CA ASP A 154 -16.88 -4.96 3.84
C ASP A 154 -18.20 -5.68 4.22
N GLU A 155 -18.89 -5.22 5.27
CA GLU A 155 -20.09 -5.85 5.86
C GLU A 155 -21.25 -6.02 4.86
N ASN A 156 -21.23 -5.28 3.74
CA ASN A 156 -22.21 -5.39 2.65
C ASN A 156 -21.87 -6.46 1.59
N ALA A 157 -20.72 -7.12 1.70
CA ALA A 157 -20.30 -8.18 0.80
C ALA A 157 -20.99 -9.51 1.13
N ASP A 158 -21.01 -10.43 0.16
CA ASP A 158 -21.51 -11.78 0.35
C ASP A 158 -20.83 -12.43 1.57
N LYS A 159 -21.63 -13.00 2.49
CA LYS A 159 -21.11 -13.68 3.69
C LYS A 159 -20.30 -14.94 3.33
N ASN A 160 -20.47 -15.44 2.11
CA ASN A 160 -19.69 -16.53 1.52
C ASN A 160 -18.49 -16.04 0.70
N ALA A 161 -18.21 -14.73 0.68
CA ALA A 161 -17.03 -14.20 0.01
C ALA A 161 -15.76 -14.85 0.58
N ASP A 162 -14.82 -15.14 -0.32
CA ASP A 162 -13.52 -15.70 0.03
C ASP A 162 -12.84 -14.83 1.11
N ARG A 163 -12.04 -15.46 1.97
CA ARG A 163 -11.32 -14.81 3.07
C ARG A 163 -9.83 -14.99 2.86
N PRO A 164 -9.18 -14.10 2.08
CA PRO A 164 -7.76 -14.19 1.82
C PRO A 164 -6.99 -14.23 3.14
N SER A 165 -6.06 -15.17 3.25
CA SER A 165 -5.10 -15.20 4.36
C SER A 165 -3.93 -14.29 4.03
N TYR A 166 -3.34 -13.64 5.03
CA TYR A 166 -2.12 -12.87 4.85
C TYR A 166 -1.05 -13.25 5.85
N THR A 167 0.20 -13.01 5.46
CA THR A 167 1.37 -13.02 6.33
C THR A 167 2.12 -11.71 6.20
N LEU A 168 2.44 -11.09 7.33
CA LEU A 168 3.29 -9.91 7.41
C LEU A 168 4.49 -10.27 8.28
N SER A 169 5.68 -10.31 7.67
CA SER A 169 6.92 -10.65 8.35
C SER A 169 7.84 -9.46 8.48
N PHE A 170 8.55 -9.38 9.61
CA PHE A 170 9.58 -8.40 9.90
C PHE A 170 10.88 -9.11 10.27
N TYR A 171 11.99 -8.64 9.71
CA TYR A 171 13.33 -9.17 9.96
C TYR A 171 14.38 -8.08 9.75
N PRO A 172 15.53 -8.14 10.44
CA PRO A 172 16.59 -7.15 10.27
C PRO A 172 17.11 -7.19 8.83
N SER A 173 17.45 -6.01 8.30
CA SER A 173 18.12 -5.94 7.00
C SER A 173 19.52 -6.58 7.09
N SER A 174 19.88 -7.36 6.07
CA SER A 174 21.21 -7.96 5.96
C SER A 174 22.30 -6.95 5.60
N THR A 175 21.94 -5.74 5.16
CA THR A 175 22.89 -4.73 4.68
C THR A 175 23.16 -3.63 5.69
N THR A 176 22.24 -3.38 6.63
CA THR A 176 22.41 -2.34 7.64
C THR A 176 21.51 -2.56 8.85
N GLU A 177 22.04 -2.30 10.03
CA GLU A 177 21.29 -2.36 11.29
C GLU A 177 20.27 -1.24 11.46
N LYS A 178 20.29 -0.21 10.59
CA LYS A 178 19.36 0.92 10.61
C LYS A 178 18.07 0.64 9.81
N ALA A 179 17.95 -0.53 9.20
CA ALA A 179 16.82 -0.88 8.37
C ALA A 179 16.14 -2.16 8.89
N LEU A 180 14.82 -2.10 8.98
CA LEU A 180 13.95 -3.23 9.20
C LEU A 180 13.35 -3.63 7.86
N ALA A 181 13.61 -4.85 7.41
CA ALA A 181 12.97 -5.40 6.23
C ALA A 181 11.61 -5.99 6.60
N PHE A 182 10.69 -5.95 5.66
CA PHE A 182 9.38 -6.57 5.81
C PHE A 182 8.93 -7.24 4.51
N ASN A 183 8.04 -8.22 4.65
CA ASN A 183 7.36 -8.84 3.52
C ASN A 183 5.88 -9.05 3.88
N LEU A 184 5.00 -8.59 3.00
CA LEU A 184 3.56 -8.80 3.05
C LEU A 184 3.16 -9.72 1.91
N GLN A 185 2.53 -10.84 2.23
CA GLN A 185 1.97 -11.76 1.27
C GLN A 185 0.49 -11.97 1.57
N ILE A 186 -0.34 -11.98 0.53
CA ILE A 186 -1.77 -12.29 0.62
C ILE A 186 -2.03 -13.49 -0.31
N THR A 187 -2.76 -14.47 0.19
CA THR A 187 -3.10 -15.70 -0.51
C THR A 187 -4.58 -16.02 -0.34
N ASP A 188 -5.26 -16.32 -1.43
CA ASP A 188 -6.63 -16.78 -1.48
C ASP A 188 -6.71 -18.09 -2.27
N SER A 189 -7.82 -18.84 -2.14
CA SER A 189 -7.91 -20.18 -2.72
C SER A 189 -7.90 -20.15 -4.25
N ALA A 190 -8.41 -19.08 -4.84
CA ALA A 190 -8.48 -18.89 -6.29
C ALA A 190 -7.31 -18.07 -6.86
N ASN A 191 -6.37 -17.63 -6.01
CA ASN A 191 -5.22 -16.81 -6.39
C ASN A 191 -5.63 -15.56 -7.20
N THR A 192 -6.66 -14.85 -6.72
CA THR A 192 -7.30 -13.70 -7.36
C THR A 192 -6.86 -12.36 -6.79
N VAL A 193 -6.29 -12.34 -5.57
CA VAL A 193 -5.83 -11.10 -4.96
C VAL A 193 -4.56 -10.61 -5.65
N SER A 194 -4.68 -9.48 -6.36
CA SER A 194 -3.62 -8.88 -7.19
C SER A 194 -3.11 -7.54 -6.65
N GLN A 195 -3.69 -7.04 -5.57
CA GLN A 195 -3.24 -5.82 -4.89
C GLN A 195 -3.12 -6.06 -3.37
N ALA A 196 -2.04 -5.55 -2.80
CA ALA A 196 -1.82 -5.45 -1.36
C ALA A 196 -1.68 -3.97 -0.97
N ARG A 197 -2.25 -3.58 0.17
CA ARG A 197 -2.09 -2.24 0.75
C ARG A 197 -1.57 -2.36 2.18
N LEU A 198 -0.56 -1.56 2.47
CA LEU A 198 -0.03 -1.38 3.83
C LEU A 198 -0.36 0.05 4.26
N LEU A 199 -1.17 0.18 5.30
CA LEU A 199 -1.64 1.48 5.80
C LEU A 199 -0.89 1.84 7.08
N PHE A 200 -0.59 3.12 7.25
CA PHE A 200 0.09 3.63 8.43
C PHE A 200 -0.49 4.96 8.88
N GLN A 201 -0.39 5.22 10.17
CA GLN A 201 -0.82 6.46 10.79
C GLN A 201 0.13 7.59 10.40
N THR A 202 -0.46 8.75 10.12
CA THR A 202 0.26 9.99 9.83
C THR A 202 -0.36 11.13 10.63
N SER A 203 0.40 12.19 10.91
CA SER A 203 -0.14 13.39 11.57
C SER A 203 -0.62 14.43 10.54
N ALA A 204 -1.39 15.42 10.97
CA ALA A 204 -1.90 16.46 10.07
C ALA A 204 -0.81 17.44 9.60
N ASP A 205 0.24 17.59 10.39
CA ASP A 205 1.43 18.42 10.17
C ASP A 205 2.60 17.65 9.53
N GLU A 206 2.43 16.36 9.25
CA GLU A 206 3.43 15.56 8.54
C GLU A 206 3.40 15.85 7.04
N HIS A 207 4.59 16.05 6.48
CA HIS A 207 4.81 16.32 5.07
C HIS A 207 5.53 15.15 4.40
N PHE A 208 5.16 14.85 3.15
CA PHE A 208 5.76 13.75 2.38
C PHE A 208 6.48 14.31 1.16
N TYR A 209 7.74 13.91 0.97
CA TYR A 209 8.59 14.37 -0.13
C TYR A 209 9.23 13.16 -0.83
N GLY A 210 9.70 13.36 -2.06
CA GLY A 210 10.38 12.33 -2.84
C GLY A 210 9.47 11.67 -3.86
N PHE A 211 9.36 10.34 -3.82
CA PHE A 211 8.66 9.53 -4.83
C PHE A 211 9.23 9.72 -6.26
N GLY A 212 10.54 9.92 -6.37
CA GLY A 212 11.21 10.23 -7.64
C GLY A 212 11.29 11.74 -7.90
N GLU A 213 11.32 12.11 -9.18
CA GLU A 213 11.33 13.52 -9.62
C GLU A 213 9.89 14.01 -9.81
N GLN A 214 9.47 14.96 -8.97
CA GLN A 214 8.11 15.51 -8.97
C GLN A 214 8.12 16.96 -9.48
N PHE A 215 7.42 17.23 -10.59
CA PHE A 215 7.42 18.56 -11.24
C PHE A 215 6.31 19.49 -10.75
N SER A 216 5.16 18.93 -10.34
CA SER A 216 3.97 19.72 -9.98
C SER A 216 3.90 20.10 -8.51
N ARG A 217 4.42 19.25 -7.61
CA ARG A 217 4.26 19.39 -6.16
C ARG A 217 5.50 18.88 -5.45
N VAL A 218 6.01 19.70 -4.52
CA VAL A 218 7.11 19.29 -3.64
C VAL A 218 6.55 18.51 -2.44
N ASP A 219 5.55 19.05 -1.76
CA ASP A 219 4.82 18.34 -0.70
C ASP A 219 3.69 17.49 -1.29
N CYS A 220 3.75 16.19 -1.04
CA CYS A 220 2.83 15.18 -1.54
C CYS A 220 1.70 14.85 -0.55
N LYS A 221 1.67 15.46 0.65
CA LYS A 221 0.63 15.20 1.65
C LYS A 221 -0.76 15.49 1.08
N GLY A 222 -1.66 14.52 1.23
CA GLY A 222 -3.06 14.64 0.79
C GLY A 222 -3.30 14.36 -0.69
N TYR A 223 -2.27 13.93 -1.42
CA TYR A 223 -2.35 13.55 -2.82
C TYR A 223 -2.03 12.06 -3.02
N GLU A 224 -2.69 11.47 -4.00
CA GLU A 224 -2.34 10.16 -4.53
C GLU A 224 -1.20 10.32 -5.55
N ILE A 225 -0.08 9.64 -5.32
CA ILE A 225 1.12 9.73 -6.16
C ILE A 225 1.35 8.38 -6.84
N PRO A 226 0.90 8.20 -8.10
CA PRO A 226 1.17 6.99 -8.85
C PRO A 226 2.65 6.90 -9.21
N ILE A 227 3.28 5.75 -8.98
CA ILE A 227 4.66 5.47 -9.37
C ILE A 227 4.64 4.60 -10.62
N VAL A 228 4.63 5.27 -11.78
CA VAL A 228 4.65 4.63 -13.10
C VAL A 228 5.75 5.31 -13.93
N ALA A 229 6.64 4.51 -14.53
CA ALA A 229 7.63 5.04 -15.46
C ALA A 229 6.97 5.28 -16.83
N GLU A 230 6.86 6.55 -17.21
CA GLU A 230 6.33 7.01 -18.50
C GLU A 230 7.32 7.99 -19.14
N GLU A 231 7.20 8.22 -20.45
CA GLU A 231 7.89 9.37 -21.04
C GLU A 231 7.44 10.67 -20.35
N GLY A 232 8.34 11.64 -20.25
CA GLY A 232 8.04 12.95 -19.67
C GLY A 232 6.93 13.63 -20.48
N GLY A 233 5.69 13.51 -20.02
CA GLY A 233 4.53 14.11 -20.68
C GLY A 233 4.74 15.61 -20.94
N ILE A 234 4.45 16.07 -22.15
CA ILE A 234 4.53 17.47 -22.53
C ILE A 234 3.52 18.27 -21.68
N GLY A 235 3.99 19.29 -20.95
CA GLY A 235 3.14 20.20 -20.17
C GLY A 235 2.92 19.85 -18.68
N ARG A 236 3.72 18.94 -18.10
CA ARG A 236 3.72 18.52 -16.67
C ARG A 236 4.14 19.64 -15.69
N GLY A 237 3.45 20.77 -15.73
CA GLY A 237 3.72 21.97 -14.92
C GLY A 237 3.42 23.30 -15.64
N ASP A 238 3.03 23.25 -16.92
CA ASP A 238 2.74 24.46 -17.69
C ASP A 238 1.34 24.99 -17.37
N ALA A 239 1.25 26.30 -17.12
CA ALA A 239 0.05 27.02 -17.53
C ALA A 239 -0.04 26.82 -19.04
N GLY A 240 -1.02 26.03 -19.51
CA GLY A 240 -1.20 25.73 -20.92
C GLY A 240 -1.09 26.97 -21.81
N PRO A 241 -0.84 26.80 -23.12
CA PRO A 241 -0.50 27.92 -24.00
C PRO A 241 -1.46 29.09 -23.79
N ARG A 242 -0.89 30.29 -23.58
CA ARG A 242 -1.59 31.58 -23.36
C ARG A 242 -2.52 32.00 -24.53
N THR A 243 -2.89 31.10 -25.42
CA THR A 243 -3.68 31.34 -26.63
C THR A 243 -5.20 31.28 -26.42
N LEU A 244 -5.70 31.02 -25.21
CA LEU A 244 -7.11 31.24 -24.84
C LEU A 244 -7.35 32.60 -24.17
N ARG A 245 -6.72 33.66 -24.70
CA ARG A 245 -7.17 35.06 -24.59
C ARG A 245 -7.72 35.57 -25.93
N LEU A 246 -8.47 34.71 -26.61
CA LEU A 246 -9.26 35.07 -27.78
C LEU A 246 -10.68 34.57 -27.56
N LEU A 247 -11.40 35.27 -26.69
CA LEU A 247 -12.84 35.52 -26.73
C LEU A 247 -13.23 36.27 -25.44
N GLY A 248 -13.29 37.61 -25.55
CA GLY A 248 -14.03 38.51 -24.66
C GLY A 248 -13.51 38.66 -23.25
#